data_AF-A0A257WW47-F1
#
_entry.id   AF-A0A257WW47-F1
#
_cell.length_a   1.000
_cell.length_b   1.000
_cell.length_c   1.000
_cell.angle_alpha   90.00
_cell.angle_beta   90.00
_cell.angle_gamma   90.00
#
_symmetry.space_group_name_H-M   'P 1'
#
loop_
_entity.id
_entity.type
_entity.pdbx_description
1 polymer ?
#
loop_
_entity_poly.entity_id
_entity_poly.type
_entity_poly.pdbx_seq_one_letter_code
_entity_poly.pdbx_strand_id
1 'polypeptide(L)'
;MIVRHPGRVLAASFRGGCNKQFGAPEFRSKFGPVARDLPLLFVWGKRETVPTSSHFVSWGPMNTMFRELREQGGTVGRVIDPLSEHGCDDSRLVVVPFFDAVLSARLGGGKLPGALVDMESLQERELGEANLRDSKLAWLPNAGLAKLWREFSEGIVQLNWSVVPALDGGMRTLRIQRDGVLWKELGVKAGARIATSRDAPPEGLRALWIIDESKEAHVYSLTFLDVAGNESPASEVVKVSQF
;
A
#
# COMPACT_ATOMS: atom_id res chain seq x y z
N MET A 1 -1.54 -0.37 23.95
CA MET A 1 -0.40 0.56 23.89
C MET A 1 -0.81 1.99 24.22
N ILE A 2 -1.46 2.71 23.30
CA ILE A 2 -1.84 4.15 23.43
C ILE A 2 -2.27 4.56 24.85
N VAL A 3 -3.37 4.00 25.39
CA VAL A 3 -3.91 4.35 26.71
C VAL A 3 -2.97 4.00 27.89
N ARG A 4 -2.15 2.95 27.76
CA ARG A 4 -1.22 2.51 28.82
C ARG A 4 0.09 3.29 28.85
N HIS A 5 0.52 3.79 27.70
CA HIS A 5 1.81 4.46 27.51
C HIS A 5 1.65 5.70 26.61
N PRO A 6 0.90 6.73 27.04
CA PRO A 6 0.79 7.98 26.31
C PRO A 6 2.18 8.60 26.09
N GLY A 7 2.38 9.26 24.95
CA GLY A 7 3.67 9.83 24.55
C GLY A 7 4.74 8.81 24.08
N ARG A 8 4.52 7.49 24.22
CA ARG A 8 5.44 6.45 23.69
C ARG A 8 5.00 5.84 22.35
N VAL A 9 3.93 6.36 21.75
CA VAL A 9 3.41 5.93 20.44
C VAL A 9 3.50 7.12 19.49
N LEU A 10 4.16 6.94 18.34
CA LEU A 10 4.32 8.01 17.34
C LEU A 10 3.19 8.05 16.31
N ALA A 11 2.61 6.88 16.02
CA ALA A 11 1.43 6.66 15.19
C ALA A 11 0.85 5.27 15.50
N ALA A 12 -0.38 4.99 15.06
CA ALA A 12 -0.92 3.63 15.06
C ALA A 12 -1.83 3.37 13.86
N SER A 13 -1.97 2.11 13.47
CA SER A 13 -2.96 1.67 12.51
C SER A 13 -3.79 0.52 13.09
N PHE A 14 -5.09 0.53 12.81
CA PHE A 14 -6.05 -0.49 13.24
C PHE A 14 -6.57 -1.22 11.99
N ARG A 15 -6.08 -2.43 11.74
CA ARG A 15 -6.45 -3.30 10.61
C ARG A 15 -7.44 -4.38 11.03
N GLY A 16 -8.41 -4.70 10.17
CA GLY A 16 -9.42 -5.74 10.38
C GLY A 16 -10.52 -5.36 11.38
N GLY A 17 -10.77 -4.06 11.58
CA GLY A 17 -11.61 -3.60 12.68
C GLY A 17 -10.95 -3.75 14.06
N CYS A 18 -11.54 -3.11 15.07
CA CYS A 18 -11.00 -3.12 16.43
C CYS A 18 -11.65 -4.16 17.35
N ASN A 19 -11.05 -4.27 18.53
CA ASN A 19 -11.67 -4.82 19.73
C ASN A 19 -13.08 -4.23 20.00
N LYS A 20 -14.04 -5.06 20.42
CA LYS A 20 -15.40 -4.70 20.88
C LYS A 20 -15.44 -3.47 21.82
N GLN A 21 -14.35 -3.20 22.54
CA GLN A 21 -14.15 -2.02 23.40
C GLN A 21 -14.46 -0.67 22.73
N PHE A 22 -14.24 -0.47 21.42
CA PHE A 22 -14.63 0.82 20.81
C PHE A 22 -16.15 0.99 20.72
N GLY A 23 -16.94 -0.08 20.94
CA GLY A 23 -18.40 0.04 21.09
C GLY A 23 -18.81 0.71 22.40
N ALA A 24 -17.99 0.60 23.45
CA ALA A 24 -18.27 1.11 24.79
C ALA A 24 -17.95 2.62 24.93
N PRO A 25 -18.93 3.49 25.22
CA PRO A 25 -18.69 4.93 25.42
C PRO A 25 -17.67 5.25 26.53
N GLU A 26 -17.62 4.41 27.58
CA GLU A 26 -16.68 4.54 28.71
C GLU A 26 -15.23 4.26 28.32
N PHE A 27 -15.02 3.50 27.23
CA PHE A 27 -13.71 3.33 26.63
C PHE A 27 -13.38 4.50 25.70
N ARG A 28 -14.32 4.89 24.81
CA ARG A 28 -14.09 5.97 23.83
C ARG A 28 -13.80 7.30 24.51
N SER A 29 -14.52 7.65 25.58
CA SER A 29 -14.26 8.84 26.41
C SER A 29 -12.86 8.87 27.05
N LYS A 30 -12.29 7.71 27.41
CA LYS A 30 -10.92 7.60 27.94
C LYS A 30 -9.87 7.58 26.84
N PHE A 31 -10.19 7.02 25.68
CA PHE A 31 -9.29 6.87 24.55
C PHE A 31 -9.14 8.17 23.74
N GLY A 32 -10.25 8.89 23.48
CA GLY A 32 -10.29 10.10 22.67
C GLY A 32 -9.21 11.13 23.04
N PRO A 33 -9.16 11.62 24.30
CA PRO A 33 -8.18 12.62 24.73
C PRO A 33 -6.72 12.21 24.56
N VAL A 34 -6.37 10.93 24.76
CA VAL A 34 -4.98 10.44 24.61
C VAL A 34 -4.61 10.05 23.19
N ALA A 35 -5.58 10.01 22.28
CA ALA A 35 -5.42 9.52 20.92
C ALA A 35 -5.65 10.60 19.85
N ARG A 36 -6.33 11.71 20.18
CA ARG A 36 -6.59 12.85 19.31
C ARG A 36 -5.32 13.40 18.64
N ASP A 37 -4.27 13.54 19.43
CA ASP A 37 -2.99 14.16 19.00
C ASP A 37 -2.00 13.12 18.40
N LEU A 38 -2.46 11.87 18.20
CA LEU A 38 -1.71 10.83 17.52
C LEU A 38 -2.17 10.70 16.06
N PRO A 39 -1.25 10.53 15.10
CA PRO A 39 -1.56 10.03 13.78
C PRO A 39 -2.14 8.61 13.87
N LEU A 40 -3.40 8.46 13.48
CA LEU A 40 -4.10 7.17 13.49
C LEU A 40 -4.62 6.84 12.09
N LEU A 41 -4.46 5.60 11.63
CA LEU A 41 -5.04 5.12 10.37
C LEU A 41 -5.93 3.90 10.63
N PHE A 42 -7.24 4.09 10.52
CA PHE A 42 -8.23 3.02 10.63
C PHE A 42 -8.38 2.35 9.25
N VAL A 43 -8.39 1.01 9.23
CA VAL A 43 -8.31 0.17 8.03
C VAL A 43 -9.28 -1.01 8.14
N TRP A 44 -10.03 -1.26 7.06
CA TRP A 44 -10.97 -2.38 6.93
C TRP A 44 -10.98 -2.89 5.50
N GLY A 45 -11.32 -4.16 5.31
CA GLY A 45 -11.72 -4.66 4.00
C GLY A 45 -13.15 -4.25 3.63
N LYS A 46 -13.40 -3.97 2.36
CA LYS A 46 -14.72 -3.61 1.81
C LYS A 46 -15.79 -4.67 2.10
N ARG A 47 -15.40 -5.95 2.21
CA ARG A 47 -16.33 -7.03 2.58
C ARG A 47 -16.78 -6.97 4.04
N GLU A 48 -16.07 -6.29 4.94
CA GLU A 48 -16.50 -6.10 6.34
C GLU A 48 -17.68 -5.10 6.47
N THR A 49 -18.05 -4.38 5.40
CA THR A 49 -19.09 -3.33 5.47
C THR A 49 -20.52 -3.83 5.23
N VAL A 50 -20.72 -5.14 5.01
CA VAL A 50 -22.05 -5.74 4.74
C VAL A 50 -22.51 -6.65 5.88
N PRO A 51 -23.82 -6.66 6.25
CA PRO A 51 -24.32 -7.44 7.39
C PRO A 51 -24.11 -8.95 7.32
N THR A 52 -23.78 -9.49 6.14
CA THR A 52 -23.46 -10.91 5.94
C THR A 52 -22.03 -11.30 6.31
N SER A 53 -21.13 -10.33 6.51
CA SER A 53 -19.77 -10.61 7.02
C SER A 53 -19.80 -10.87 8.52
N SER A 54 -19.07 -11.89 8.98
CA SER A 54 -18.85 -12.17 10.40
C SER A 54 -18.13 -11.02 11.13
N HIS A 55 -17.45 -10.15 10.39
CA HIS A 55 -16.68 -9.01 10.91
C HIS A 55 -17.48 -7.69 10.91
N PHE A 56 -18.71 -7.68 10.36
CA PHE A 56 -19.60 -6.51 10.36
C PHE A 56 -19.86 -5.94 11.76
N VAL A 57 -19.74 -6.76 12.81
CA VAL A 57 -19.88 -6.33 14.22
C VAL A 57 -18.93 -5.18 14.60
N SER A 58 -17.79 -5.07 13.90
CA SER A 58 -16.77 -4.03 14.13
C SER A 58 -17.03 -2.75 13.33
N TRP A 59 -17.89 -2.79 12.30
CA TRP A 59 -18.13 -1.68 11.37
C TRP A 59 -18.69 -0.45 12.08
N GLY A 60 -19.77 -0.61 12.84
CA GLY A 60 -20.40 0.47 13.62
C GLY A 60 -19.43 1.09 14.63
N PRO A 61 -18.92 0.32 15.62
CA PRO A 61 -17.97 0.80 16.64
C PRO A 61 -16.77 1.56 16.08
N MET A 62 -16.16 1.07 15.00
CA MET A 62 -15.00 1.70 14.39
C MET A 62 -15.35 3.02 13.69
N ASN A 63 -16.47 3.09 12.96
CA ASN A 63 -16.91 4.34 12.34
C ASN A 63 -17.31 5.39 13.39
N THR A 64 -17.93 4.98 14.50
CA THR A 64 -18.23 5.88 15.63
C THR A 64 -16.94 6.43 16.24
N MET A 65 -15.97 5.58 16.55
CA MET A 65 -14.66 6.01 17.09
C MET A 65 -13.92 6.96 16.14
N PHE A 66 -13.92 6.66 14.84
CA PHE A 66 -13.33 7.54 13.82
C PHE A 66 -13.98 8.93 13.81
N ARG A 67 -15.33 8.99 13.78
CA ARG A 67 -16.08 10.26 13.74
C ARG A 67 -15.85 11.09 15.00
N GLU A 68 -15.97 10.48 16.18
CA GLU A 68 -15.74 11.15 17.47
C GLU A 68 -14.32 11.73 17.55
N LEU A 69 -13.30 11.04 17.02
CA LEU A 69 -11.93 11.55 16.96
C LEU A 69 -11.78 12.71 15.96
N ARG A 70 -12.41 12.64 14.78
CA ARG A 70 -12.42 13.75 13.81
C ARG A 70 -13.12 14.99 14.35
N GLU A 71 -14.27 14.84 14.99
CA GLU A 71 -15.03 15.93 15.62
C GLU A 71 -14.25 16.64 16.73
N GLN A 72 -13.34 15.94 17.42
CA GLN A 72 -12.41 16.52 18.38
C GLN A 72 -11.23 17.28 17.72
N GLY A 73 -11.07 17.20 16.40
CA GLY A 73 -9.95 17.76 15.64
C GLY A 73 -8.75 16.81 15.50
N GLY A 74 -8.94 15.51 15.71
CA GLY A 74 -7.86 14.53 15.73
C GLY A 74 -7.26 14.20 14.37
N THR A 75 -5.96 13.86 14.37
CA THR A 75 -5.18 13.46 13.19
C THR A 75 -5.45 12.01 12.82
N VAL A 76 -6.68 11.71 12.40
CA VAL A 76 -7.12 10.35 12.07
C VAL A 76 -7.57 10.20 10.61
N GLY A 77 -7.06 9.18 9.94
CA GLY A 77 -7.42 8.76 8.60
C GLY A 77 -8.28 7.49 8.60
N ARG A 78 -9.04 7.31 7.51
CA ARG A 78 -9.93 6.17 7.26
C ARG A 78 -9.61 5.59 5.90
N VAL A 79 -9.23 4.32 5.77
CA VAL A 79 -9.05 3.67 4.46
C VAL A 79 -9.83 2.37 4.35
N ILE A 80 -10.56 2.20 3.26
CA ILE A 80 -11.26 0.96 2.93
C ILE A 80 -10.46 0.27 1.83
N ASP A 81 -9.98 -0.94 2.12
CA ASP A 81 -9.34 -1.80 1.15
C ASP A 81 -10.41 -2.44 0.25
N PRO A 82 -10.45 -2.11 -1.06
CA PRO A 82 -11.59 -2.48 -1.92
C PRO A 82 -11.67 -3.98 -2.20
N LEU A 83 -10.58 -4.73 -2.03
CA LEU A 83 -10.46 -6.13 -2.49
C LEU A 83 -10.43 -7.15 -1.34
N SER A 84 -10.42 -6.72 -0.08
CA SER A 84 -10.27 -7.58 1.09
C SER A 84 -11.51 -7.66 2.00
N GLU A 85 -11.39 -8.55 2.99
CA GLU A 85 -12.19 -8.57 4.22
C GLU A 85 -11.22 -8.33 5.40
N HIS A 86 -11.37 -9.07 6.50
CA HIS A 86 -10.61 -8.91 7.74
C HIS A 86 -9.07 -8.95 7.59
N GLY A 87 -8.55 -9.60 6.53
CA GLY A 87 -7.12 -9.61 6.21
C GLY A 87 -6.55 -8.22 5.87
N CYS A 88 -7.38 -7.30 5.35
CA CYS A 88 -6.97 -5.97 4.90
C CYS A 88 -5.73 -6.05 3.97
N ASP A 89 -5.80 -6.92 2.95
CA ASP A 89 -4.63 -7.53 2.31
C ASP A 89 -3.66 -6.52 1.67
N ASP A 90 -4.17 -5.67 0.78
CA ASP A 90 -3.38 -4.65 0.09
C ASP A 90 -3.36 -3.31 0.80
N SER A 91 -4.06 -3.16 1.93
CA SER A 91 -3.98 -1.96 2.79
C SER A 91 -2.56 -1.59 3.21
N ARG A 92 -1.61 -2.55 3.18
CA ARG A 92 -0.17 -2.30 3.35
C ARG A 92 0.37 -1.23 2.39
N LEU A 93 -0.21 -1.09 1.20
CA LEU A 93 0.12 -0.06 0.21
C LEU A 93 -0.16 1.36 0.72
N VAL A 94 -1.10 1.54 1.66
CA VAL A 94 -1.38 2.84 2.31
C VAL A 94 -0.78 2.90 3.71
N VAL A 95 -0.80 1.78 4.46
CA VAL A 95 -0.35 1.70 5.85
C VAL A 95 1.17 1.85 5.99
N VAL A 96 1.97 1.29 5.08
CA VAL A 96 3.43 1.44 5.16
C VAL A 96 3.85 2.89 4.81
N PRO A 97 3.39 3.51 3.71
CA PRO A 97 3.65 4.92 3.43
C PRO A 97 3.06 5.89 4.47
N PHE A 98 1.98 5.52 5.17
CA PHE A 98 1.48 6.27 6.33
C PHE A 98 2.52 6.34 7.46
N PHE A 99 3.10 5.20 7.85
CA PHE A 99 4.13 5.19 8.89
C PHE A 99 5.41 5.88 8.44
N ASP A 100 5.84 5.67 7.19
CA ASP A 100 7.01 6.35 6.62
C ASP A 100 6.84 7.88 6.63
N ALA A 101 5.71 8.38 6.14
CA ALA A 101 5.40 9.81 6.16
C ALA A 101 5.40 10.40 7.57
N VAL A 102 4.89 9.67 8.57
CA VAL A 102 4.90 10.13 9.97
C VAL A 102 6.32 10.13 10.55
N LEU A 103 7.08 9.05 10.34
CA LEU A 103 8.45 8.93 10.85
C LEU A 103 9.37 9.95 10.21
N SER A 104 9.34 10.12 8.89
CA SER A 104 10.13 11.10 8.15
C SER A 104 9.90 12.53 8.64
N ALA A 105 8.65 12.95 8.83
CA ALA A 105 8.35 14.28 9.37
C ALA A 105 8.89 14.47 10.81
N ARG A 106 8.77 13.44 11.67
CA ARG A 106 9.24 13.50 13.07
C ARG A 106 10.77 13.50 13.15
N LEU A 107 11.46 12.70 12.34
CA LEU A 107 12.93 12.65 12.28
C LEU A 107 13.52 13.94 11.72
N GLY A 108 12.83 14.59 10.79
CA GLY A 108 13.17 15.94 10.30
C GLY A 108 12.86 17.08 11.29
N GLY A 109 12.39 16.78 12.52
CA GLY A 109 12.01 17.78 13.52
C GLY A 109 10.75 18.58 13.18
N GLY A 110 10.02 18.20 12.13
CA GLY A 110 8.88 18.94 11.60
C GLY A 110 7.55 18.59 12.24
N LYS A 111 6.57 19.49 12.06
CA LYS A 111 5.16 19.13 12.18
C LYS A 111 4.74 18.34 10.95
N LEU A 112 3.74 17.48 11.11
CA LEU A 112 3.11 16.77 10.00
C LEU A 112 2.36 17.81 9.14
N PRO A 113 2.67 17.95 7.83
CA PRO A 113 2.01 18.95 6.98
C PRO A 113 0.49 18.80 6.96
N GLY A 114 0.02 17.55 6.98
CA GLY A 114 -1.40 17.22 6.91
C GLY A 114 -1.95 17.34 5.48
N ALA A 115 -3.04 16.62 5.25
CA ALA A 115 -3.93 16.75 4.10
C ALA A 115 -5.30 16.21 4.52
N LEU A 116 -6.37 16.75 3.92
CA LEU A 116 -7.73 16.28 4.14
C LEU A 116 -8.31 15.77 2.82
N VAL A 117 -8.94 14.60 2.88
CA VAL A 117 -9.69 14.01 1.75
C VAL A 117 -11.09 13.67 2.19
N ASP A 118 -12.06 14.03 1.36
CA ASP A 118 -13.47 13.72 1.56
C ASP A 118 -13.72 12.24 1.25
N MET A 119 -14.26 11.49 2.21
CA MET A 119 -14.31 10.03 2.11
C MET A 119 -15.40 9.50 1.16
N GLU A 120 -16.23 10.36 0.59
CA GLU A 120 -17.35 10.02 -0.30
C GLU A 120 -17.07 10.48 -1.72
N SER A 121 -16.67 11.74 -1.90
CA SER A 121 -16.29 12.32 -3.20
C SER A 121 -14.83 12.07 -3.59
N LEU A 122 -14.00 11.58 -2.65
CA LEU A 122 -12.56 11.34 -2.79
C LEU A 122 -11.73 12.59 -3.13
N GLN A 123 -12.37 13.76 -3.13
CA GLN A 123 -11.76 15.04 -3.43
C GLN A 123 -10.96 15.57 -2.22
N GLU A 124 -9.87 16.27 -2.51
CA GLU A 124 -9.09 16.97 -1.50
C GLU A 124 -9.90 18.15 -0.91
N ARG A 125 -9.52 18.55 0.32
CA ARG A 125 -10.10 19.68 1.06
C ARG A 125 -8.98 20.47 1.72
N GLU A 126 -9.17 21.79 1.82
CA GLU A 126 -8.21 22.66 2.49
C GLU A 126 -8.10 22.31 3.98
N LEU A 127 -6.85 22.25 4.47
CA LEU A 127 -6.56 22.07 5.89
C LEU A 127 -6.73 23.43 6.62
N GLY A 128 -7.95 23.73 7.05
CA GLY A 128 -8.29 24.95 7.79
C GLY A 128 -9.38 24.69 8.84
N GLU A 129 -9.65 25.67 9.71
CA GLU A 129 -10.54 25.51 10.88
C GLU A 129 -11.92 24.94 10.54
N ALA A 130 -12.50 25.37 9.41
CA ALA A 130 -13.78 24.87 8.92
C ALA A 130 -13.82 23.35 8.69
N ASN A 131 -12.69 22.76 8.26
CA ASN A 131 -12.57 21.35 7.89
C ASN A 131 -11.87 20.51 8.97
N LEU A 132 -11.14 21.15 9.91
CA LEU A 132 -10.36 20.44 10.94
C LEU A 132 -11.20 19.49 11.80
N ARG A 133 -12.50 19.76 11.98
CA ARG A 133 -13.42 18.93 12.77
C ARG A 133 -14.47 18.16 11.96
N ASP A 134 -14.43 18.22 10.62
CA ASP A 134 -15.40 17.49 9.80
C ASP A 134 -15.11 15.97 9.83
N SER A 135 -16.10 15.20 10.29
CA SER A 135 -16.07 13.74 10.39
C SER A 135 -16.40 13.00 9.09
N LYS A 136 -16.67 13.72 8.00
CA LYS A 136 -16.66 13.20 6.61
C LYS A 136 -15.26 13.16 5.99
N LEU A 137 -14.29 13.86 6.58
CA LEU A 137 -12.94 13.99 6.04
C LEU A 137 -11.98 13.05 6.77
N ALA A 138 -11.18 12.30 6.01
CA ALA A 138 -10.02 11.57 6.52
C ALA A 138 -8.80 12.51 6.53
N TRP A 139 -8.08 12.52 7.64
CA TRP A 139 -6.78 13.20 7.74
C TRP A 139 -5.64 12.25 7.36
N LEU A 140 -4.69 12.76 6.58
CA LEU A 140 -3.50 12.04 6.13
C LEU A 140 -2.25 12.93 6.37
N PRO A 141 -1.05 12.36 6.59
CA PRO A 141 0.11 13.10 7.07
C PRO A 141 0.71 14.09 6.05
N ASN A 142 0.48 13.90 4.75
CA ASN A 142 0.88 14.83 3.69
C ASN A 142 0.03 14.60 2.41
N ALA A 143 0.17 15.51 1.44
CA ALA A 143 -0.54 15.45 0.16
C ALA A 143 -0.16 14.23 -0.71
N GLY A 144 1.08 13.71 -0.59
CA GLY A 144 1.50 12.49 -1.28
C GLY A 144 0.68 11.27 -0.86
N LEU A 145 0.43 11.12 0.45
CA LEU A 145 -0.45 10.07 0.94
C LEU A 145 -1.93 10.34 0.63
N ALA A 146 -2.37 11.60 0.58
CA ALA A 146 -3.72 11.94 0.12
C ALA A 146 -4.00 11.45 -1.30
N LYS A 147 -3.05 11.66 -2.22
CA LYS A 147 -3.10 11.12 -3.57
C LYS A 147 -3.13 9.58 -3.58
N LEU A 148 -2.19 8.93 -2.90
CA LEU A 148 -2.10 7.46 -2.86
C LEU A 148 -3.35 6.82 -2.24
N TRP A 149 -3.89 7.44 -1.20
CA TRP A 149 -5.13 7.01 -0.54
C TRP A 149 -6.34 7.09 -1.48
N ARG A 150 -6.43 8.15 -2.30
CA ARG A 150 -7.49 8.32 -3.30
C ARG A 150 -7.40 7.21 -4.35
N GLU A 151 -6.23 7.04 -4.96
CA GLU A 151 -5.96 6.02 -5.98
C GLU A 151 -6.33 4.62 -5.46
N PHE A 152 -5.89 4.28 -4.25
CA PHE A 152 -6.25 3.04 -3.56
C PHE A 152 -7.75 2.89 -3.32
N SER A 153 -8.45 3.97 -2.93
CA SER A 153 -9.89 3.96 -2.63
C SER A 153 -10.77 3.92 -3.90
N GLU A 154 -10.28 4.45 -5.02
CA GLU A 154 -10.90 4.36 -6.35
C GLU A 154 -10.78 2.95 -6.96
N GLY A 155 -9.98 2.05 -6.35
CA GLY A 155 -9.63 0.75 -6.93
C GLY A 155 -8.61 0.85 -8.07
N ILE A 156 -8.08 2.05 -8.34
CA ILE A 156 -7.03 2.30 -9.32
C ILE A 156 -5.69 2.12 -8.61
N VAL A 157 -5.27 0.86 -8.45
CA VAL A 157 -4.01 0.55 -7.77
C VAL A 157 -2.83 0.88 -8.69
N GLN A 158 -2.35 2.13 -8.66
CA GLN A 158 -1.15 2.55 -9.39
C GLN A 158 0.11 2.27 -8.54
N LEU A 159 0.69 1.12 -8.83
CA LEU A 159 1.80 0.47 -8.12
C LEU A 159 3.16 1.18 -8.42
N ASN A 160 3.88 1.64 -7.35
CA ASN A 160 5.22 2.27 -7.42
C ASN A 160 6.15 1.91 -6.22
N TRP A 161 7.39 1.47 -6.51
CA TRP A 161 8.48 1.01 -5.62
C TRP A 161 9.84 1.30 -6.22
N SER A 162 10.87 1.14 -5.37
CA SER A 162 12.23 0.86 -5.76
C SER A 162 12.63 -0.50 -5.17
N VAL A 163 13.30 -1.32 -5.98
CA VAL A 163 14.27 -2.28 -5.46
C VAL A 163 15.60 -1.55 -5.43
N VAL A 164 16.22 -1.47 -4.25
CA VAL A 164 17.63 -1.11 -4.12
C VAL A 164 18.40 -2.42 -4.15
N PRO A 165 18.97 -2.85 -5.30
CA PRO A 165 19.82 -4.02 -5.31
C PRO A 165 21.05 -3.70 -4.48
N ALA A 166 21.29 -4.47 -3.43
CA ALA A 166 22.60 -4.54 -2.82
C ALA A 166 23.55 -5.13 -3.88
N LEU A 167 24.57 -4.36 -4.27
CA LEU A 167 25.43 -4.69 -5.43
C LEU A 167 26.39 -5.86 -5.17
N ASP A 168 26.39 -6.39 -3.96
CA ASP A 168 26.99 -7.66 -3.55
C ASP A 168 26.15 -8.89 -3.97
N GLY A 169 24.85 -8.71 -4.31
CA GLY A 169 23.92 -9.80 -4.71
C GLY A 169 23.87 -10.15 -6.21
N GLY A 170 24.47 -9.34 -7.09
CA GLY A 170 25.06 -9.84 -8.34
C GLY A 170 24.21 -10.24 -9.56
N MET A 171 22.95 -9.81 -9.78
CA MET A 171 22.25 -10.16 -11.04
C MET A 171 22.83 -9.45 -12.29
N ARG A 172 23.12 -10.19 -13.38
CA ARG A 172 23.77 -9.67 -14.62
C ARG A 172 22.91 -9.72 -15.88
N THR A 173 22.20 -10.82 -16.14
CA THR A 173 21.43 -11.06 -17.38
C THR A 173 20.24 -11.98 -17.11
N LEU A 174 19.11 -11.73 -17.78
CA LEU A 174 18.01 -12.68 -17.90
C LEU A 174 18.13 -13.41 -19.25
N ARG A 175 18.08 -14.75 -19.23
CA ARG A 175 18.11 -15.60 -20.43
C ARG A 175 16.76 -16.22 -20.67
N ILE A 176 16.39 -16.35 -21.94
CA ILE A 176 15.19 -17.03 -22.40
C ILE A 176 15.63 -18.24 -23.21
N GLN A 177 15.21 -19.43 -22.79
CA GLN A 177 15.40 -20.67 -23.52
C GLN A 177 14.12 -20.99 -24.28
N ARG A 178 14.28 -21.48 -25.52
CA ARG A 178 13.21 -22.05 -26.33
C ARG A 178 13.57 -23.51 -26.62
N ASP A 179 12.65 -24.43 -26.32
CA ASP A 179 12.82 -25.87 -26.56
C ASP A 179 14.11 -26.45 -25.94
N GLY A 180 14.53 -25.90 -24.80
CA GLY A 180 15.76 -26.26 -24.06
C GLY A 180 17.05 -25.64 -24.60
N VAL A 181 16.98 -24.81 -25.63
CA VAL A 181 18.12 -24.11 -26.25
C VAL A 181 18.06 -22.62 -25.93
N LEU A 182 19.20 -21.98 -25.67
CA LEU A 182 19.25 -20.52 -25.49
C LEU A 182 18.72 -19.80 -26.74
N TRP A 183 17.69 -18.98 -26.55
CA TRP A 183 17.06 -18.22 -27.63
C TRP A 183 17.44 -16.74 -27.60
N LYS A 184 17.38 -16.10 -26.42
CA LYS A 184 17.72 -14.67 -26.24
C LYS A 184 18.35 -14.40 -24.88
N GLU A 185 19.24 -13.41 -24.84
CA GLU A 185 19.78 -12.83 -23.60
C GLU A 185 19.38 -11.36 -23.49
N LEU A 186 18.77 -11.00 -22.36
CA LEU A 186 18.41 -9.64 -21.98
C LEU A 186 19.40 -9.15 -20.93
N GLY A 187 20.48 -8.55 -21.40
CA GLY A 187 21.54 -8.01 -20.54
C GLY A 187 21.09 -6.77 -19.76
N VAL A 188 21.35 -6.76 -18.46
CA VAL A 188 21.10 -5.60 -17.60
C VAL A 188 22.24 -4.59 -17.78
N LYS A 189 22.08 -3.61 -18.67
CA LYS A 189 23.07 -2.52 -18.79
C LYS A 189 23.09 -1.70 -17.50
N ALA A 190 24.23 -1.11 -17.14
CA ALA A 190 24.27 -0.11 -16.08
C ALA A 190 23.29 1.04 -16.42
N GLY A 191 22.34 1.32 -15.53
CA GLY A 191 21.25 2.27 -15.78
C GLY A 191 20.06 1.75 -16.60
N ALA A 192 20.03 0.48 -17.00
CA ALA A 192 18.85 -0.13 -17.61
C ALA A 192 17.72 -0.27 -16.58
N ARG A 193 16.54 0.28 -16.89
CA ARG A 193 15.32 0.08 -16.11
C ARG A 193 14.73 -1.28 -16.47
N ILE A 194 14.89 -2.28 -15.59
CA ILE A 194 14.20 -3.57 -15.67
C ILE A 194 13.30 -3.67 -14.45
N ALA A 195 12.01 -3.88 -14.68
CA ALA A 195 11.01 -4.09 -13.63
C ALA A 195 10.35 -5.46 -13.82
N THR A 196 10.26 -6.22 -12.74
CA THR A 196 9.28 -7.30 -12.56
C THR A 196 8.12 -6.78 -11.71
N SER A 197 6.94 -7.39 -11.88
CA SER A 197 5.63 -6.81 -11.58
C SER A 197 5.48 -6.21 -10.19
N ARG A 198 4.71 -5.11 -10.18
CA ARG A 198 5.23 -3.82 -9.66
C ARG A 198 6.22 -3.24 -10.73
N ASP A 199 6.84 -2.07 -10.68
CA ASP A 199 6.56 -0.77 -10.04
C ASP A 199 7.41 0.30 -10.75
N ALA A 200 7.11 1.62 -10.63
CA ALA A 200 7.65 2.61 -11.57
C ALA A 200 8.23 3.94 -11.01
N PRO A 201 9.03 4.62 -11.86
CA PRO A 201 8.84 6.06 -12.13
C PRO A 201 9.19 6.47 -13.60
N PRO A 202 9.21 7.77 -13.96
CA PRO A 202 8.06 8.62 -14.31
C PRO A 202 7.91 8.87 -15.83
N GLU A 203 8.84 8.34 -16.65
CA GLU A 203 8.81 8.44 -18.11
C GLU A 203 8.26 7.13 -18.67
N GLY A 204 7.44 7.21 -19.72
CA GLY A 204 6.64 6.09 -20.24
C GLY A 204 7.37 4.75 -20.28
N LEU A 205 6.90 3.81 -19.45
CA LEU A 205 7.43 2.45 -19.32
C LEU A 205 7.45 1.76 -20.69
N ARG A 206 8.65 1.38 -21.15
CA ARG A 206 8.78 0.41 -22.24
C ARG A 206 8.81 -0.99 -21.63
N ALA A 207 7.74 -1.74 -21.79
CA ALA A 207 7.77 -3.17 -21.50
C ALA A 207 8.90 -3.82 -22.33
N LEU A 208 9.70 -4.68 -21.70
CA LEU A 208 10.57 -5.60 -22.43
C LEU A 208 9.70 -6.72 -22.98
N TRP A 209 9.09 -6.46 -24.13
CA TRP A 209 8.36 -7.45 -24.90
C TRP A 209 9.24 -8.06 -25.98
N ILE A 210 8.96 -9.31 -26.31
CA ILE A 210 9.55 -10.02 -27.44
C ILE A 210 8.39 -10.68 -28.19
N ILE A 211 8.38 -10.56 -29.51
CA ILE A 211 7.53 -11.35 -30.40
C ILE A 211 8.34 -12.58 -30.84
N ASP A 212 7.70 -13.74 -30.80
CA ASP A 212 8.05 -14.91 -31.60
C ASP A 212 6.97 -15.09 -32.66
N GLU A 213 7.38 -15.16 -33.92
CA GLU A 213 6.48 -15.31 -35.08
C GLU A 213 6.31 -16.79 -35.48
N SER A 214 6.83 -17.72 -34.67
CA SER A 214 6.71 -19.16 -34.86
C SER A 214 5.26 -19.63 -34.93
N LYS A 215 4.96 -20.42 -35.96
CA LYS A 215 3.68 -21.14 -36.13
C LYS A 215 3.71 -22.56 -35.57
N GLU A 216 4.87 -23.04 -35.15
CA GLU A 216 5.06 -24.36 -34.55
C GLU A 216 4.94 -24.28 -33.03
N ALA A 217 4.45 -25.36 -32.40
CA ALA A 217 4.38 -25.45 -30.95
C ALA A 217 5.80 -25.49 -30.36
N HIS A 218 5.99 -24.78 -29.25
CA HIS A 218 7.30 -24.63 -28.60
C HIS A 218 7.12 -24.37 -27.11
N VAL A 219 8.20 -24.51 -26.35
CA VAL A 219 8.23 -24.30 -24.90
C VAL A 219 9.29 -23.30 -24.49
N TYR A 220 8.98 -22.47 -23.49
CA TYR A 220 9.89 -21.48 -22.93
C TYR A 220 10.22 -21.76 -21.47
N SER A 221 11.46 -21.48 -21.09
CA SER A 221 11.90 -21.35 -19.70
C SER A 221 12.87 -20.17 -19.56
N LEU A 222 13.03 -19.67 -18.34
CA LEU A 222 13.91 -18.57 -18.00
C LEU A 222 15.03 -19.03 -17.07
N THR A 223 16.24 -18.51 -17.27
CA THR A 223 17.35 -18.59 -16.30
C THR A 223 17.94 -17.20 -16.08
N PHE A 224 18.60 -17.01 -14.95
CA PHE A 224 19.33 -15.77 -14.62
C PHE A 224 20.81 -16.08 -14.53
N LEU A 225 21.65 -15.20 -15.08
CA LEU A 225 23.09 -15.21 -14.86
C LEU A 225 23.46 -14.14 -13.83
N ASP A 226 24.33 -14.52 -12.90
CA ASP A 226 24.96 -13.58 -11.98
C ASP A 226 26.24 -12.93 -12.57
N VAL A 227 26.85 -12.01 -11.82
CA VAL A 227 28.10 -11.33 -12.20
C VAL A 227 29.33 -12.25 -12.23
N ALA A 228 29.30 -13.36 -11.48
CA ALA A 228 30.34 -14.39 -11.48
C ALA A 228 30.17 -15.41 -12.62
N GLY A 229 29.02 -15.41 -13.30
CA GLY A 229 28.68 -16.34 -14.38
C GLY A 229 27.96 -17.60 -13.92
N ASN A 230 27.51 -17.68 -12.67
CA ASN A 230 26.65 -18.76 -12.22
C ASN A 230 25.24 -18.60 -12.82
N GLU A 231 24.64 -19.72 -13.23
CA GLU A 231 23.30 -19.76 -13.81
C GLU A 231 22.30 -20.30 -12.77
N SER A 232 21.14 -19.65 -12.66
CA SER A 232 20.06 -20.13 -11.80
C SER A 232 19.48 -21.46 -12.32
N PRO A 233 18.77 -22.22 -11.48
CA PRO A 233 17.80 -23.20 -11.98
C PRO A 233 16.84 -22.56 -12.99
N ALA A 234 16.36 -23.36 -13.95
CA ALA A 234 15.35 -22.92 -14.90
C ALA A 234 13.99 -22.69 -14.22
N SER A 235 13.23 -21.73 -14.72
CA SER A 235 11.84 -21.51 -14.33
C SER A 235 10.94 -22.69 -14.70
N GLU A 236 9.70 -22.67 -14.20
CA GLU A 236 8.63 -23.48 -14.79
C GLU A 236 8.49 -23.20 -16.29
N VAL A 237 8.06 -24.24 -17.02
CA VAL A 237 8.01 -24.25 -18.49
C VAL A 237 6.65 -23.76 -18.98
N VAL A 238 6.66 -22.70 -19.79
CA VAL A 238 5.47 -22.18 -20.48
C VAL A 238 5.36 -22.85 -21.84
N LYS A 239 4.19 -23.43 -22.16
CA LYS A 239 3.93 -24.07 -23.46
C LYS A 239 3.13 -23.13 -24.37
N VAL A 240 3.55 -23.00 -25.62
CA VAL A 240 2.79 -22.33 -26.67
C VAL A 240 2.30 -23.39 -27.66
N SER A 241 0.98 -23.54 -27.77
CA SER A 241 0.34 -24.43 -28.74
C SER A 241 0.31 -23.79 -30.13
N GLN A 242 0.17 -24.60 -31.17
CA GLN A 242 -0.13 -24.10 -32.52
C GLN A 242 -1.50 -23.38 -32.54
N PHE A 243 -1.59 -22.33 -33.36
CA PHE A 243 -2.81 -21.63 -33.72
C PHE A 243 -3.38 -22.16 -35.05
#